data_AF-A0A8D0QMT3-F1
#
_entry.id   AF-A0A8D0QMT3-F1
#
_cell.length_a   1.000
_cell.length_b   1.000
_cell.length_c   1.000
_cell.angle_alpha   90.00
_cell.angle_beta   90.00
_cell.angle_gamma   90.00
#
_symmetry.space_group_name_H-M   'P 1'
#
loop_
_entity.id
_entity.type
_entity.pdbx_description
1 polymer ?
#
loop_
_entity_poly.entity_id
_entity_poly.type
_entity_poly.pdbx_seq_one_letter_code
_entity_poly.pdbx_strand_id
1 'polypeptide(L)'
;MASTFPGCMEAKGRGSPGGLGGRRPQEPFRGPRAFRAVLTAVCPLGECPPVSGCNEKRMLAMLPRCGKTFAEMMKKVEVWKWCNLSEFIVYYESFTNCTEVETNVVGCYWPNPLAQSFITGVHRRYFHNCSVDRQQWQDPPDEILIPLIVVPILLTLAMTGLVVWRSKRAAQVV
;
A
#
# COMPACT_ATOMS: atom_id res chain seq x y z
N MET A 1 12.03 -7.29 15.86
CA MET A 1 12.80 -7.86 14.74
C MET A 1 12.27 -7.21 13.48
N ALA A 2 13.03 -6.27 12.93
CA ALA A 2 12.64 -5.49 11.77
C ALA A 2 13.07 -6.22 10.50
N SER A 3 12.11 -6.61 9.67
CA SER A 3 12.38 -7.08 8.31
C SER A 3 12.12 -5.92 7.35
N THR A 4 13.20 -5.30 6.90
CA THR A 4 13.21 -4.33 5.81
C THR A 4 12.81 -5.03 4.51
N PHE A 5 11.74 -4.57 3.86
CA PHE A 5 11.46 -4.88 2.45
C PHE A 5 11.28 -3.58 1.64
N PRO A 6 11.94 -3.46 0.47
CA PRO A 6 11.83 -2.28 -0.39
C PRO A 6 10.58 -2.33 -1.29
N GLY A 7 9.81 -1.24 -1.26
CA GLY A 7 9.01 -0.69 -2.38
C GLY A 7 7.97 -1.58 -3.08
N CYS A 8 6.71 -1.51 -2.66
CA CYS A 8 5.57 -1.87 -3.51
C CYS A 8 5.06 -0.61 -4.23
N MET A 9 5.18 -0.57 -5.56
CA MET A 9 4.59 0.47 -6.41
C MET A 9 3.18 0.01 -6.84
N GLU A 10 2.15 0.76 -6.43
CA GLU A 10 0.74 0.51 -6.73
C GLU A 10 0.42 0.72 -8.23
N ALA A 11 -0.23 -0.26 -8.86
CA ALA A 11 -0.82 -0.10 -10.20
C ALA A 11 -2.35 -0.24 -10.11
N LYS A 12 -3.06 0.87 -10.33
CA LYS A 12 -4.53 1.00 -10.31
C LYS A 12 -5.11 0.64 -11.67
N GLY A 13 -6.00 -0.36 -11.73
CA GLY A 13 -6.66 -0.81 -12.96
C GLY A 13 -8.19 -0.93 -12.81
N ARG A 14 -8.91 -0.20 -13.66
CA ARG A 14 -10.37 0.04 -13.74
C ARG A 14 -11.15 -1.23 -14.19
N GLY A 15 -12.41 -1.38 -13.76
CA GLY A 15 -13.16 -2.65 -13.83
C GLY A 15 -14.09 -2.92 -15.02
N SER A 16 -14.50 -4.20 -15.07
CA SER A 16 -15.68 -4.87 -15.70
C SER A 16 -15.75 -5.12 -17.23
N PRO A 17 -16.57 -6.08 -17.73
CA PRO A 17 -17.24 -7.24 -17.07
C PRO A 17 -17.10 -8.61 -17.81
N GLY A 18 -17.35 -9.72 -17.10
CA GLY A 18 -17.94 -10.97 -17.63
C GLY A 18 -17.08 -12.00 -18.39
N GLY A 19 -17.07 -13.26 -17.93
CA GLY A 19 -16.72 -14.44 -18.74
C GLY A 19 -15.83 -15.48 -18.05
N LEU A 20 -16.37 -16.66 -17.78
CA LEU A 20 -15.66 -17.84 -17.26
C LEU A 20 -14.49 -18.24 -18.18
N GLY A 21 -13.30 -18.44 -17.62
CA GLY A 21 -12.16 -19.04 -18.32
C GLY A 21 -10.84 -18.74 -17.60
N GLY A 22 -10.07 -19.78 -17.26
CA GLY A 22 -8.90 -19.74 -16.38
C GLY A 22 -7.89 -18.62 -16.68
N ARG A 23 -7.30 -18.04 -15.62
CA ARG A 23 -6.26 -17.01 -15.75
C ARG A 23 -4.98 -17.62 -16.32
N ARG A 24 -4.56 -17.05 -17.45
CA ARG A 24 -3.32 -17.36 -18.19
C ARG A 24 -2.05 -17.13 -17.37
N PRO A 25 -0.97 -17.88 -17.65
CA PRO A 25 0.39 -17.48 -17.31
C PRO A 25 0.73 -16.11 -17.90
N GLN A 26 1.54 -15.34 -17.19
CA GLN A 26 1.95 -13.98 -17.55
C GLN A 26 2.75 -14.02 -18.87
N GLU A 27 2.13 -13.61 -19.99
CA GLU A 27 2.80 -13.49 -21.30
C GLU A 27 3.83 -12.34 -21.26
N PRO A 28 5.05 -12.51 -21.79
CA PRO A 28 6.03 -11.43 -21.87
C PRO A 28 5.57 -10.36 -22.87
N PHE A 29 5.66 -9.08 -22.45
CA PHE A 29 5.35 -7.92 -23.28
C PHE A 29 6.11 -7.94 -24.61
N ARG A 30 5.40 -8.21 -25.72
CA ARG A 30 5.94 -8.10 -27.08
C ARG A 30 5.71 -6.69 -27.63
N GLY A 31 6.55 -5.75 -27.20
CA GLY A 31 6.62 -4.40 -27.77
C GLY A 31 7.51 -4.30 -29.02
N PRO A 32 7.40 -3.23 -29.84
CA PRO A 32 8.24 -3.02 -31.03
C PRO A 32 9.74 -2.96 -30.69
N ARG A 33 10.57 -3.54 -31.57
CA ARG A 33 12.01 -3.84 -31.37
C ARG A 33 12.88 -2.65 -30.92
N ALA A 34 12.44 -1.41 -31.12
CA ALA A 34 13.18 -0.21 -30.74
C ALA A 34 13.26 0.04 -29.21
N PHE A 35 12.32 -0.48 -28.42
CA PHE A 35 12.33 -0.29 -26.96
C PHE A 35 13.34 -1.18 -26.22
N ARG A 36 13.92 -2.17 -26.92
CA ARG A 36 14.82 -3.17 -26.31
C ARG A 36 16.22 -2.64 -26.01
N ALA A 37 16.64 -1.53 -26.63
CA ALA A 37 17.99 -1.00 -26.50
C ALA A 37 18.17 -0.02 -25.31
N VAL A 38 17.10 0.59 -24.81
CA VAL A 38 17.17 1.57 -23.71
C VAL A 38 17.07 0.89 -22.33
N LEU A 39 16.41 -0.27 -22.25
CA LEU A 39 16.23 -1.03 -21.00
C LEU A 39 17.45 -1.85 -20.56
N THR A 40 18.44 -2.05 -21.45
CA THR A 40 19.63 -2.87 -21.14
C THR A 40 20.73 -2.14 -20.36
N ALA A 41 20.56 -0.84 -20.05
CA ALA A 41 21.61 -0.04 -19.41
C ALA A 41 21.45 0.21 -17.90
N VAL A 42 20.40 -0.29 -17.23
CA VAL A 42 20.12 0.04 -15.80
C VAL A 42 20.03 -1.19 -14.86
N CYS A 43 20.04 -2.43 -15.36
CA CYS A 43 19.98 -3.61 -14.49
C CYS A 43 21.04 -4.65 -14.86
N PRO A 44 22.20 -4.71 -14.18
CA PRO A 44 23.23 -5.70 -14.49
C PRO A 44 22.96 -7.11 -13.96
N LEU A 45 21.89 -7.37 -13.19
CA LEU A 45 21.54 -8.71 -12.69
C LEU A 45 20.02 -8.82 -12.58
N GLY A 46 19.39 -9.20 -13.69
CA GLY A 46 17.94 -9.29 -13.85
C GLY A 46 17.41 -10.71 -13.84
N GLU A 47 18.16 -11.68 -13.34
CA GLU A 47 17.62 -13.01 -13.02
C GLU A 47 16.74 -12.89 -11.77
N CYS A 48 15.44 -12.67 -11.99
CA CYS A 48 14.45 -13.10 -11.01
C CYS A 48 14.72 -14.59 -10.74
N PRO A 49 14.95 -15.00 -9.48
CA PRO A 49 15.14 -16.41 -9.18
C PRO A 49 13.95 -17.18 -9.76
N PRO A 50 14.17 -18.35 -10.39
CA PRO A 50 13.08 -19.15 -10.91
C PRO A 50 12.12 -19.41 -9.76
N VAL A 51 10.93 -18.83 -9.85
CA VAL A 51 9.88 -19.03 -8.87
C VAL A 51 9.62 -20.53 -8.86
N SER A 52 10.05 -21.21 -7.79
CA SER A 52 9.58 -22.55 -7.48
C SER A 52 8.06 -22.48 -7.55
N GLY A 53 7.45 -23.28 -8.42
CA GLY A 53 6.01 -23.17 -8.69
C GLY A 53 5.21 -23.16 -7.38
N CYS A 54 4.45 -22.08 -7.16
CA CYS A 54 3.54 -21.97 -6.02
C CYS A 54 2.46 -23.04 -6.16
N ASN A 55 2.29 -23.89 -5.15
CA ASN A 55 1.25 -24.90 -5.14
C ASN A 55 -0.09 -24.29 -4.68
N GLU A 56 -0.81 -23.67 -5.61
CA GLU A 56 -2.06 -22.93 -5.36
C GLU A 56 -3.13 -23.77 -4.65
N LYS A 57 -3.25 -25.06 -5.00
CA LYS A 57 -4.22 -25.98 -4.37
C LYS A 57 -3.90 -26.18 -2.88
N ARG A 58 -2.62 -26.36 -2.56
CA ARG A 58 -2.16 -26.50 -1.17
C ARG A 58 -2.36 -25.21 -0.40
N MET A 59 -2.10 -24.06 -1.03
CA MET A 59 -2.34 -22.74 -0.45
C MET A 59 -3.82 -22.53 -0.10
N LEU A 60 -4.74 -22.86 -1.01
CA LEU A 60 -6.18 -22.80 -0.78
C LEU A 60 -6.67 -23.73 0.34
N ALA A 61 -6.02 -24.89 0.52
CA ALA A 61 -6.35 -25.80 1.61
C ALA A 61 -5.86 -25.27 2.97
N MET A 62 -4.78 -24.47 2.98
CA MET A 62 -4.13 -24.02 4.21
C MET A 62 -4.68 -22.70 4.76
N LEU A 63 -5.01 -21.74 3.89
CA LEU A 63 -5.60 -20.44 4.25
C LEU A 63 -6.78 -20.55 5.24
N PRO A 64 -7.76 -21.46 5.05
CA PRO A 64 -8.87 -21.61 5.98
C PRO A 64 -8.45 -21.96 7.42
N ARG A 65 -7.28 -22.56 7.63
CA ARG A 65 -6.78 -22.89 8.97
C ARG A 65 -6.50 -21.62 9.78
N CYS A 66 -5.80 -20.65 9.17
CA CYS A 66 -5.58 -19.32 9.77
C CYS A 66 -6.90 -18.59 10.02
N GLY A 67 -7.86 -18.68 9.09
CA GLY A 67 -9.19 -18.08 9.26
C GLY A 67 -10.02 -18.69 10.39
N LYS A 68 -9.92 -20.00 10.63
CA LYS A 68 -10.59 -20.66 11.77
C LYS A 68 -10.04 -20.18 13.10
N THR A 69 -8.71 -20.10 13.24
CA THR A 69 -8.06 -19.55 14.44
C THR A 69 -8.45 -18.09 14.65
N PHE A 70 -8.49 -17.28 13.59
CA PHE A 70 -8.99 -15.91 13.67
C PHE A 70 -10.46 -15.85 14.13
N ALA A 71 -11.33 -16.71 13.60
CA ALA A 71 -12.72 -16.79 14.00
C ALA A 71 -12.88 -17.14 15.50
N GLU A 72 -12.02 -18.00 16.04
CA GLU A 72 -12.00 -18.32 17.47
C GLU A 72 -11.53 -17.14 18.33
N MET A 73 -10.53 -16.39 17.87
CA MET A 73 -10.09 -15.18 18.56
C MET A 73 -11.17 -14.09 18.52
N MET A 74 -11.87 -13.92 17.40
CA MET A 74 -12.97 -12.96 17.26
C MET A 74 -14.17 -13.28 18.15
N LYS A 75 -14.36 -14.52 18.62
CA LYS A 75 -15.39 -14.85 19.62
C LYS A 75 -15.10 -14.24 21.00
N LYS A 76 -13.83 -13.93 21.30
CA LYS A 76 -13.44 -13.26 22.55
C LYS A 76 -13.75 -11.76 22.51
N VAL A 77 -13.93 -11.20 21.32
CA VAL A 77 -14.27 -9.79 21.10
C VAL A 77 -15.78 -9.67 20.91
N GLU A 78 -16.41 -8.80 21.68
CA GLU A 78 -17.84 -8.51 21.55
C GLU A 78 -18.17 -7.96 20.15
N VAL A 79 -19.33 -8.33 19.61
CA VAL A 79 -19.77 -7.96 18.24
C VAL A 79 -19.78 -6.44 18.03
N TRP A 80 -20.17 -5.68 19.06
CA TRP A 80 -20.23 -4.22 19.03
C TRP A 80 -18.84 -3.55 18.93
N LYS A 81 -17.78 -4.26 19.33
CA LYS A 81 -16.41 -3.76 19.30
C LYS A 81 -15.64 -4.17 18.04
N TRP A 82 -16.25 -4.92 17.13
CA TRP A 82 -15.58 -5.34 15.89
C TRP A 82 -15.15 -4.15 15.02
N CYS A 83 -15.83 -3.01 15.10
CA CYS A 83 -15.44 -1.83 14.35
C CYS A 83 -14.32 -1.01 15.01
N ASN A 84 -13.87 -1.37 16.21
CA ASN A 84 -12.79 -0.70 16.90
C ASN A 84 -11.45 -1.40 16.60
N LEU A 85 -10.61 -0.76 15.80
CA LEU A 85 -9.32 -1.31 15.37
C LEU A 85 -8.45 -1.74 16.55
N SER A 86 -8.42 -0.96 17.63
CA SER A 86 -7.60 -1.23 18.81
C SER A 86 -7.95 -2.54 19.51
N GLU A 87 -9.20 -3.00 19.41
CA GLU A 87 -9.66 -4.20 20.12
C GLU A 87 -9.24 -5.50 19.40
N PHE A 88 -9.09 -5.46 18.07
CA PHE A 88 -8.80 -6.67 17.27
C PHE A 88 -7.46 -6.65 16.54
N ILE A 89 -6.70 -5.54 16.58
CA ILE A 89 -5.44 -5.40 15.84
C ILE A 89 -4.44 -6.52 16.13
N VAL A 90 -4.31 -6.94 17.39
CA VAL A 90 -3.39 -8.02 17.79
C VAL A 90 -3.80 -9.37 17.21
N TYR A 91 -5.11 -9.66 17.18
CA TYR A 91 -5.63 -10.89 16.58
C TYR A 91 -5.49 -10.89 15.06
N TYR A 92 -5.65 -9.70 14.45
CA TYR A 92 -5.46 -9.52 13.02
C TYR A 92 -3.99 -9.67 12.62
N GLU A 93 -3.05 -9.15 13.40
CA GLU A 93 -1.62 -9.34 13.20
C GLU A 93 -1.23 -10.83 13.25
N SER A 94 -1.75 -11.56 14.25
CA SER A 94 -1.57 -13.01 14.33
C SER A 94 -2.14 -13.74 13.12
N PHE A 95 -3.31 -13.31 12.63
CA PHE A 95 -3.92 -13.84 11.41
C PHE A 95 -3.05 -13.59 10.17
N THR A 96 -2.55 -12.36 9.97
CA THR A 96 -1.69 -12.03 8.84
C THR A 96 -0.36 -12.78 8.90
N ASN A 97 0.25 -12.89 10.08
CA ASN A 97 1.48 -13.65 10.29
C ASN A 97 1.28 -15.13 9.99
N CYS A 98 0.16 -15.73 10.43
CA CYS A 98 -0.20 -17.09 10.03
C CYS A 98 -0.28 -17.23 8.50
N THR A 99 -0.95 -16.31 7.79
CA THR A 99 -1.02 -16.38 6.33
C THR A 99 0.33 -16.24 5.64
N GLU A 100 1.23 -15.43 6.19
CA GLU A 100 2.61 -15.25 5.70
C GLU A 100 3.44 -16.52 5.86
N VAL A 101 3.38 -17.14 7.05
CA VAL A 101 4.05 -18.42 7.32
C VAL A 101 3.55 -19.50 6.36
N GLU A 102 2.23 -19.63 6.20
CA GLU A 102 1.66 -20.64 5.31
C GLU A 102 2.01 -20.40 3.84
N THR A 103 2.06 -19.14 3.39
CA THR A 103 2.53 -18.83 2.03
C THR A 103 3.98 -19.27 1.82
N ASN A 104 4.85 -18.99 2.79
CA ASN A 104 6.27 -19.34 2.72
C ASN A 104 6.46 -20.87 2.71
N VAL A 105 5.72 -21.59 3.56
CA VAL A 105 5.73 -23.08 3.61
C VAL A 105 5.29 -23.71 2.29
N VAL A 106 4.35 -23.10 1.58
CA VAL A 106 3.87 -23.59 0.27
C VAL A 106 4.77 -23.13 -0.89
N GLY A 107 5.74 -22.26 -0.64
CA GLY A 107 6.64 -21.70 -1.66
C GLY A 107 5.99 -20.58 -2.49
N CYS A 108 4.97 -19.92 -1.94
CA CYS A 108 4.28 -18.80 -2.56
C CYS A 108 4.74 -17.48 -1.92
N TYR A 109 4.75 -16.41 -2.71
CA TYR A 109 5.05 -15.07 -2.19
C TYR A 109 3.87 -14.51 -1.39
N TRP A 110 4.17 -13.58 -0.48
CA TRP A 110 3.19 -12.81 0.28
C TRP A 110 3.41 -11.32 0.00
N PRO A 111 2.37 -10.52 -0.30
CA PRO A 111 0.97 -10.90 -0.50
C PRO A 111 0.72 -11.50 -1.90
N ASN A 112 -0.23 -12.43 -2.03
CA ASN A 112 -0.65 -13.02 -3.32
C ASN A 112 -2.17 -12.89 -3.55
N PRO A 113 -2.68 -13.08 -4.79
CA PRO A 113 -4.10 -12.92 -5.09
C PRO A 113 -5.03 -13.86 -4.30
N LEU A 114 -4.57 -15.08 -3.96
CA LEU A 114 -5.34 -16.02 -3.16
C LEU A 114 -5.49 -15.51 -1.73
N ALA A 115 -4.38 -15.10 -1.10
CA ALA A 115 -4.36 -14.48 0.22
C ALA A 115 -5.20 -13.19 0.25
N GLN A 116 -5.05 -12.33 -0.75
CA GLN A 116 -5.82 -11.09 -0.86
C GLN A 116 -7.33 -11.35 -0.95
N SER A 117 -7.76 -12.32 -1.77
CA SER A 117 -9.17 -12.70 -1.88
C SER A 117 -9.73 -13.27 -0.58
N PHE A 118 -8.93 -14.08 0.12
CA PHE A 118 -9.29 -14.66 1.40
C PHE A 118 -9.42 -13.61 2.51
N ILE A 119 -8.42 -12.74 2.65
CA ILE A 119 -8.42 -11.62 3.60
C ILE A 119 -9.63 -10.72 3.33
N THR A 120 -9.91 -10.39 2.06
CA THR A 120 -11.09 -9.60 1.68
C THR A 120 -12.40 -10.31 2.07
N GLY A 121 -12.46 -11.64 1.91
CA GLY A 121 -13.61 -12.45 2.33
C GLY A 121 -13.82 -12.43 3.86
N VAL A 122 -12.75 -12.49 4.64
CA VAL A 122 -12.78 -12.34 6.10
C VAL A 122 -13.28 -10.94 6.47
N HIS A 123 -12.73 -9.89 5.84
CA HIS A 123 -13.14 -8.51 6.08
C HIS A 123 -14.64 -8.30 5.81
N ARG A 124 -15.14 -8.83 4.70
CA ARG A 124 -16.57 -8.76 4.38
C ARG A 124 -17.44 -9.57 5.35
N ARG A 125 -16.91 -10.61 5.99
CA ARG A 125 -17.70 -11.40 6.95
C ARG A 125 -17.83 -10.69 8.30
N TYR A 126 -16.74 -10.16 8.84
CA TYR A 126 -16.74 -9.57 10.19
C TYR A 126 -17.02 -8.05 10.19
N PHE A 127 -16.58 -7.31 9.18
CA PHE A 127 -16.60 -5.85 9.20
C PHE A 127 -17.54 -5.21 8.16
N HIS A 128 -18.50 -5.96 7.59
CA HIS A 128 -19.41 -5.42 6.57
C HIS A 128 -20.27 -4.23 7.03
N ASN A 129 -20.62 -4.18 8.31
CA ASN A 129 -21.42 -3.10 8.89
C ASN A 129 -20.57 -1.98 9.51
N CYS A 130 -19.25 -2.07 9.42
CA CYS A 130 -18.39 -1.02 9.96
C CYS A 130 -18.23 0.09 8.93
N SER A 131 -18.69 1.28 9.27
CA SER A 131 -18.33 2.50 8.55
C SER A 131 -16.87 2.82 8.87
N VAL A 132 -16.02 2.82 7.84
CA VAL A 132 -14.68 3.38 7.99
C VAL A 132 -14.87 4.88 8.05
N ASP A 133 -14.80 5.45 9.26
CA ASP A 133 -14.67 6.89 9.42
C ASP A 133 -13.26 7.25 8.96
N ARG A 134 -13.10 7.36 7.63
CA ARG A 134 -11.90 7.94 7.06
C ARG A 134 -11.98 9.39 7.49
N GLN A 135 -11.30 9.71 8.59
CA GLN A 135 -10.87 11.08 8.82
C GLN A 135 -10.28 11.51 7.49
N GLN A 136 -10.95 12.48 6.88
CA GLN A 136 -10.74 12.84 5.49
C GLN A 136 -9.39 13.56 5.44
N TRP A 137 -8.30 12.79 5.45
CA TRP A 137 -6.95 13.21 5.13
C TRP A 137 -6.90 13.48 3.61
N GLN A 138 -7.75 14.38 3.16
CA GLN A 138 -7.57 15.06 1.89
C GLN A 138 -6.79 16.33 2.20
N ASP A 139 -5.86 16.64 1.32
CA ASP A 139 -5.27 17.96 1.29
C ASP A 139 -6.40 18.99 1.18
N PRO A 140 -6.31 20.12 1.88
CA PRO A 140 -7.29 21.19 1.73
C PRO A 140 -7.36 21.59 0.26
N PRO A 141 -8.53 22.04 -0.23
CA PRO A 141 -8.69 22.46 -1.62
C PRO A 141 -7.62 23.49 -2.01
N ASP A 142 -7.18 23.43 -3.27
CA ASP A 142 -6.07 24.25 -3.81
C ASP A 142 -6.27 25.75 -3.57
N GLU A 143 -7.53 26.21 -3.52
CA GLU A 143 -7.92 27.59 -3.21
C GLU A 143 -7.42 28.08 -1.84
N ILE A 144 -7.23 27.18 -0.87
CA ILE A 144 -6.73 27.50 0.48
C ILE A 144 -5.26 27.10 0.61
N LEU A 145 -4.87 25.97 0.01
CA LEU A 145 -3.50 25.45 0.07
C LEU A 145 -2.50 26.41 -0.60
N ILE A 146 -2.82 26.93 -1.79
CA ILE A 146 -1.89 27.77 -2.57
C ILE A 146 -1.61 29.11 -1.87
N PRO A 147 -2.61 29.88 -1.39
CA PRO A 147 -2.34 31.10 -0.63
C PRO A 147 -1.51 30.85 0.63
N LEU A 148 -1.75 29.75 1.32
CA LEU A 148 -1.01 29.38 2.53
C LEU A 148 0.49 29.15 2.26
N ILE A 149 0.85 28.76 1.04
CA ILE A 149 2.25 28.62 0.59
C ILE A 149 2.80 29.95 0.07
N VAL A 150 2.03 30.70 -0.72
CA VAL A 150 2.51 31.93 -1.38
C VAL A 150 2.69 33.10 -0.39
N VAL A 151 1.77 33.28 0.55
CA VAL A 151 1.81 34.36 1.54
C VAL A 151 3.12 34.37 2.37
N PRO A 152 3.56 33.27 3.00
CA PRO A 152 4.82 33.28 3.74
C PRO A 152 6.03 33.56 2.84
N ILE A 153 6.05 33.09 1.59
CA ILE A 153 7.13 33.41 0.64
C ILE A 153 7.18 34.92 0.37
N LEU A 154 6.05 35.54 0.04
CA LEU A 154 5.98 36.98 -0.21
C LEU A 154 6.38 37.80 1.02
N LEU A 155 5.96 37.39 2.22
CA LEU A 155 6.35 38.02 3.48
C LEU A 155 7.86 37.94 3.71
N THR A 156 8.49 36.79 3.46
CA THR A 156 9.95 36.67 3.60
C THR A 156 10.71 37.56 2.60
N LEU A 157 10.25 37.65 1.35
CA LEU A 157 10.83 38.54 0.34
C LEU A 157 10.65 40.02 0.70
N ALA A 158 9.50 40.40 1.25
CA ALA A 158 9.25 41.76 1.70
C ALA A 158 10.15 42.14 2.89
N MET A 159 10.26 41.26 3.90
CA MET A 159 11.09 41.50 5.08
C MET A 159 12.57 41.58 4.74
N THR A 160 13.07 40.68 3.89
CA THR A 160 14.46 40.72 3.40
C THR A 160 14.74 42.00 2.59
N GLY A 161 13.82 42.38 1.70
CA GLY A 161 13.89 43.65 0.98
C GLY A 161 13.92 44.87 1.90
N LEU A 162 13.08 44.89 2.95
CA LEU A 162 13.03 45.96 3.93
C LEU A 162 14.34 46.08 4.72
N VAL A 163 14.92 44.95 5.15
CA VAL A 163 16.21 44.92 5.85
C VAL A 163 17.33 45.44 4.95
N VAL A 164 17.41 44.99 3.70
CA VAL A 164 18.43 45.47 2.74
C VAL A 164 18.28 46.97 2.50
N TRP A 165 17.04 47.46 2.35
CA TRP A 165 16.78 48.89 2.21
C TRP A 165 17.27 49.67 3.43
N ARG A 166 16.87 49.24 4.64
CA ARG A 166 17.25 49.91 5.89
C ARG A 166 18.76 49.89 6.11
N SER A 167 19.44 48.79 5.80
CA SER A 167 20.89 48.68 5.87
C SER A 167 21.59 49.64 4.89
N LYS A 168 21.09 49.78 3.66
CA LYS A 168 21.62 50.77 2.70
C LYS A 168 21.41 52.21 3.17
N ARG A 169 20.25 52.53 3.74
CA ARG A 169 19.98 53.87 4.32
C ARG A 169 20.88 54.15 5.53
N ALA A 170 21.08 53.18 6.42
CA ALA A 170 21.96 53.32 7.57
C ALA A 170 23.43 53.54 7.16
N ALA A 171 23.89 52.85 6.10
CA ALA A 171 25.23 53.04 5.54
C ALA A 171 25.44 54.38 4.80
N GLN A 172 24.38 55.07 4.37
CA GLN A 172 24.46 56.41 3.78
C GLN A 172 24.37 57.56 4.81
N VAL A 173 24.06 57.24 6.07
CA VAL A 173 23.90 58.22 7.16
C VAL A 173 25.14 58.23 8.08
N VAL A 174 26.21 57.51 7.71
CA VAL A 174 27.56 57.55 8.32
C VAL A 174 28.54 58.18 7.36
#